data_AF-A0A9Q1A6T2-F1
#
_entry.id   AF-A0A9Q1A6T2-F1
#
_cell.length_a   1.000
_cell.length_b   1.000
_cell.length_c   1.000
_cell.angle_alpha   90.00
_cell.angle_beta   90.00
_cell.angle_gamma   90.00
#
_symmetry.space_group_name_H-M   'P 1'
#
loop_
_entity.id
_entity.type
_entity.pdbx_description
1 polymer ?
#
loop_
_entity_poly.entity_id
_entity_poly.type
_entity_poly.pdbx_seq_one_letter_code
_entity_poly.pdbx_strand_id
1 'polypeptide(L)'
;MLAFKWKIDETLVDKFLKLGGTRSASLIEAGKEVAALIVLISHVDQINDVFFGQQGVLKGLQKGALIILRSTILPSYMQNLEKRLRDEDSMAHLIEAYVSRGFSEVLEGRTMITSSGRSEANAKAQPILSAMCEKLFTFEGEVCAGSKIKMVNELLEGIHLVAALEAISLCTQAGIHPWIVYDIVSNAAGNSCFESYWLSPQCHSDYMVNLSFLRQLWAELFSLLGSSFVEVLVTVTFVETAVSQSFVKYMEGSSHGQGDDSDATLVKVWGKLLGANIQDAASAELYKPEQLARQIIAKSTVVKRIGFIGLGAMGFGMATHLLKSNFCVVGYDVYKPTLTRFVNAGGLIGNSPAETSKDVDVLVVMVTNETQAESVLYGDLGAIAALPSGASIILSSTVSPAFVSQLERRLQMFTPALEIMK
;
A
#
# COMPACT_ATOMS: atom_id res chain seq x y z
N MET A 1 -18.57 42.20 -8.98
CA MET A 1 -18.41 41.52 -10.28
C MET A 1 -17.52 40.28 -10.05
N LEU A 2 -18.08 39.20 -9.50
CA LEU A 2 -17.34 37.95 -9.27
C LEU A 2 -17.60 37.02 -10.45
N ALA A 3 -16.68 37.05 -11.41
CA ALA A 3 -16.71 36.24 -12.62
C ALA A 3 -15.92 34.93 -12.39
N PHE A 4 -16.53 33.96 -11.74
CA PHE A 4 -16.11 32.56 -11.92
C PHE A 4 -16.87 32.03 -13.15
N LYS A 5 -16.36 32.34 -14.35
CA LYS A 5 -16.81 31.70 -15.58
C LYS A 5 -16.38 30.24 -15.52
N TRP A 6 -17.34 29.33 -15.53
CA TRP A 6 -17.18 27.90 -15.78
C TRP A 6 -16.19 27.70 -16.93
N LYS A 7 -14.97 27.22 -16.65
CA LYS A 7 -14.03 26.84 -17.69
C LYS A 7 -14.40 25.43 -18.15
N ILE A 8 -15.34 25.37 -19.09
CA ILE A 8 -15.77 24.12 -19.70
C ILE A 8 -14.65 23.63 -20.62
N ASP A 9 -14.26 22.37 -20.45
CA ASP A 9 -13.34 21.71 -21.36
C ASP A 9 -14.12 21.30 -22.63
N GLU A 10 -14.04 22.14 -23.66
CA GLU A 10 -14.76 21.91 -24.93
C GLU A 10 -14.30 20.59 -25.61
N THR A 11 -13.06 20.15 -25.40
CA THR A 11 -12.57 18.87 -25.91
C THR A 11 -13.27 17.66 -25.27
N LEU A 12 -13.62 17.73 -23.98
CA LEU A 12 -14.41 16.70 -23.31
C LEU A 12 -15.87 16.72 -23.77
N VAL A 13 -16.44 17.93 -23.95
CA VAL A 13 -17.80 18.09 -24.47
C VAL A 13 -17.92 17.48 -25.86
N ASP A 14 -16.99 17.77 -26.76
CA ASP A 14 -16.99 17.21 -28.12
C ASP A 14 -16.93 15.68 -28.13
N LYS A 15 -16.14 15.07 -27.23
CA LYS A 15 -16.10 13.61 -27.07
C LYS A 15 -17.44 13.07 -26.58
N PHE A 16 -18.07 13.75 -25.62
CA PHE A 16 -19.37 13.34 -25.10
C PHE A 16 -20.48 13.43 -26.15
N LEU A 17 -20.49 14.50 -26.95
CA LEU A 17 -21.43 14.66 -28.07
C LEU A 17 -21.27 13.55 -29.12
N LYS A 18 -20.02 13.14 -29.43
CA LYS A 18 -19.75 12.01 -30.35
C LYS A 18 -20.27 10.66 -29.84
N LEU A 19 -20.42 10.50 -28.52
CA LEU A 19 -21.02 9.32 -27.90
C LEU A 19 -22.55 9.38 -27.86
N GLY A 20 -23.17 10.41 -28.43
CA GLY A 20 -24.62 10.62 -28.46
C GLY A 20 -25.14 11.47 -27.30
N GLY A 21 -24.26 12.05 -26.48
CA GLY A 21 -24.64 13.02 -25.46
C GLY A 21 -25.17 14.32 -26.06
N THR A 22 -25.90 15.10 -25.26
CA THR A 22 -26.41 16.42 -25.64
C THR A 22 -25.87 17.50 -24.71
N ARG A 23 -25.75 18.72 -25.21
CA ARG A 23 -25.34 19.90 -24.43
C ARG A 23 -26.56 20.75 -24.11
N SER A 24 -26.70 21.15 -22.86
CA SER A 24 -27.71 22.12 -22.43
C SER A 24 -27.16 23.55 -22.53
N ALA A 25 -28.00 24.53 -22.84
CA ALA A 25 -27.63 25.94 -22.93
C ALA A 25 -27.64 26.65 -21.56
N SER A 26 -28.29 26.06 -20.55
CA SER A 26 -28.33 26.59 -19.18
C SER A 26 -28.53 25.50 -18.13
N LEU A 27 -28.27 25.81 -16.85
CA LEU A 27 -28.54 24.92 -15.73
C LEU A 27 -30.04 24.62 -15.58
N ILE A 28 -30.91 25.60 -15.84
CA ILE A 28 -32.37 25.39 -15.81
C ILE A 28 -32.78 24.36 -16.86
N GLU A 29 -32.23 24.47 -18.07
CA GLU A 29 -32.50 23.50 -19.15
C GLU A 29 -31.93 22.12 -18.82
N ALA A 30 -30.74 22.04 -18.22
CA ALA A 30 -30.14 20.78 -17.78
C ALA A 30 -30.99 20.05 -16.72
N GLY A 31 -31.82 20.77 -15.96
CA GLY A 31 -32.76 20.19 -14.99
C GLY A 31 -34.10 19.76 -15.60
N LYS A 32 -34.44 20.20 -16.82
CA LYS A 32 -35.73 19.86 -17.44
C LYS A 32 -35.73 18.43 -17.95
N GLU A 33 -36.82 17.72 -17.68
CA GLU A 33 -37.09 16.38 -18.23
C GLU A 33 -36.04 15.32 -17.89
N VAL A 34 -35.18 15.56 -16.89
CA VAL A 34 -34.22 14.56 -16.41
C VAL A 34 -34.80 13.72 -15.28
N ALA A 35 -34.56 12.41 -15.34
CA ALA A 35 -34.87 11.49 -14.25
C ALA A 35 -33.84 11.57 -13.11
N ALA A 36 -32.58 11.88 -13.45
CA ALA A 36 -31.50 12.07 -12.51
C ALA A 36 -30.55 13.18 -12.95
N LEU A 37 -30.07 13.97 -12.00
CA LEU A 37 -29.05 14.99 -12.16
C LEU A 37 -27.78 14.55 -11.44
N ILE A 38 -26.68 14.40 -12.16
CA ILE A 38 -25.36 14.08 -11.58
C ILE A 38 -24.56 15.37 -11.46
N VAL A 39 -24.11 15.71 -10.25
CA VAL A 39 -23.35 16.93 -9.97
C VAL A 39 -21.95 16.56 -9.51
N LEU A 40 -20.95 17.05 -10.25
CA LEU A 40 -19.53 16.77 -10.05
C LEU A 40 -18.76 18.07 -9.81
N ILE A 41 -18.89 18.64 -8.61
CA ILE A 41 -18.35 19.98 -8.28
C ILE A 41 -17.67 19.95 -6.92
N SER A 42 -16.40 20.33 -6.85
CA SER A 42 -15.61 20.20 -5.61
C SER A 42 -15.73 21.38 -4.63
N HIS A 43 -16.39 22.48 -5.00
CA HIS A 43 -16.47 23.69 -4.15
C HIS A 43 -17.89 23.97 -3.67
N VAL A 44 -18.05 24.16 -2.35
CA VAL A 44 -19.34 24.39 -1.68
C VAL A 44 -20.08 25.61 -2.24
N ASP A 45 -19.40 26.74 -2.47
CA ASP A 45 -20.03 27.94 -3.01
C ASP A 45 -20.60 27.70 -4.42
N GLN A 46 -19.89 26.93 -5.24
CA GLN A 46 -20.35 26.56 -6.59
C GLN A 46 -21.56 25.62 -6.53
N ILE A 47 -21.60 24.70 -5.56
CA ILE A 47 -22.76 23.82 -5.34
C ILE A 47 -23.99 24.68 -5.00
N ASN A 48 -23.83 25.65 -4.10
CA ASN A 48 -24.91 26.56 -3.72
C ASN A 48 -25.42 27.37 -4.92
N ASP A 49 -24.52 27.90 -5.75
CA ASP A 49 -24.89 28.66 -6.95
C ASP A 49 -25.61 27.77 -7.98
N VAL A 50 -25.18 26.52 -8.16
CA VAL A 50 -25.81 25.56 -9.07
C VAL A 50 -27.23 25.22 -8.64
N PHE A 51 -27.45 24.94 -7.36
CA PHE A 51 -28.77 24.56 -6.88
C PHE A 51 -29.68 25.77 -6.67
N PHE A 52 -29.20 26.80 -5.97
CA PHE A 52 -30.02 27.88 -5.41
C PHE A 52 -29.76 29.26 -6.04
N GLY A 53 -28.84 29.36 -7.01
CA GLY A 53 -28.56 30.62 -7.70
C GLY A 53 -29.73 31.16 -8.51
N GLN A 54 -29.60 32.39 -9.02
CA GLN A 54 -30.66 33.01 -9.83
C GLN A 54 -31.02 32.20 -11.09
N GLN A 55 -30.08 31.44 -11.64
CA GLN A 55 -30.32 30.47 -12.72
C GLN A 55 -30.06 29.02 -12.28
N GLY A 56 -30.35 28.69 -11.01
CA GLY A 56 -30.10 27.37 -10.45
C GLY A 56 -30.94 26.26 -11.10
N VAL A 57 -30.39 25.04 -11.11
CA VAL A 57 -30.96 23.83 -11.72
C VAL A 57 -32.29 23.43 -11.10
N LEU A 58 -32.51 23.73 -9.81
CA LEU A 58 -33.75 23.39 -9.10
C LEU A 58 -35.00 24.03 -9.73
N LYS A 59 -34.85 25.16 -10.44
CA LYS A 59 -35.96 25.84 -11.13
C LYS A 59 -36.47 25.08 -12.35
N GLY A 60 -35.67 24.17 -12.92
CA GLY A 60 -36.05 23.32 -14.04
C GLY A 60 -36.37 21.88 -13.64
N LEU A 61 -35.99 21.48 -12.42
CA LEU A 61 -36.03 20.11 -11.96
C LEU A 61 -37.48 19.64 -11.69
N GLN A 62 -37.82 18.45 -12.15
CA GLN A 62 -39.13 17.85 -11.88
C GLN A 62 -39.25 17.41 -10.42
N LYS A 63 -40.46 17.47 -9.85
CA LYS A 63 -40.74 16.94 -8.51
C LYS A 63 -40.40 15.45 -8.47
N GLY A 64 -39.67 15.01 -7.44
CA GLY A 64 -39.27 13.61 -7.29
C GLY A 64 -38.06 13.18 -8.11
N ALA A 65 -37.37 14.11 -8.79
CA ALA A 65 -36.12 13.83 -9.50
C ALA A 65 -35.01 13.39 -8.54
N LEU A 66 -34.08 12.58 -9.03
CA LEU A 66 -32.92 12.14 -8.28
C LEU A 66 -31.73 13.10 -8.49
N ILE A 67 -31.06 13.49 -7.43
CA ILE A 67 -29.81 14.24 -7.44
C ILE A 67 -28.71 13.31 -6.93
N ILE A 68 -27.69 13.07 -7.74
CA ILE A 68 -26.49 12.30 -7.37
C ILE A 68 -25.35 13.30 -7.22
N LEU A 69 -24.91 13.53 -5.99
CA LEU A 69 -23.79 14.42 -5.69
C LEU A 69 -22.50 13.61 -5.56
N ARG A 70 -21.51 14.00 -6.35
CA ARG A 70 -20.16 13.42 -6.36
C ARG A 70 -19.17 14.55 -6.04
N SER A 71 -19.04 14.84 -4.76
CA SER A 71 -18.21 15.94 -4.27
C SER A 71 -17.60 15.59 -2.93
N THR A 72 -16.31 15.90 -2.74
CA THR A 72 -15.66 15.79 -1.42
C THR A 72 -16.07 17.02 -0.61
N ILE A 73 -17.17 16.91 0.14
CA ILE A 73 -17.65 18.01 0.97
C ILE A 73 -17.94 17.52 2.39
N LEU A 74 -18.00 18.48 3.31
CA LEU A 74 -18.31 18.28 4.70
C LEU A 74 -19.60 17.46 4.90
N PRO A 75 -19.60 16.44 5.78
CA PRO A 75 -20.82 15.74 6.14
C PRO A 75 -21.92 16.68 6.66
N SER A 76 -21.53 17.70 7.44
CA SER A 76 -22.43 18.75 7.96
C SER A 76 -23.08 19.56 6.83
N TYR A 77 -22.31 19.94 5.81
CA TYR A 77 -22.85 20.62 4.63
C TYR A 77 -23.81 19.72 3.84
N MET A 78 -23.46 18.44 3.65
CA MET A 78 -24.33 17.48 2.96
C MET A 78 -25.68 17.29 3.66
N GLN A 79 -25.67 17.14 4.98
CA GLN A 79 -26.89 17.02 5.77
C GLN A 79 -27.74 18.29 5.69
N ASN A 80 -27.11 19.47 5.71
CA ASN A 80 -27.79 20.75 5.53
C ASN A 80 -28.37 20.91 4.11
N LEU A 81 -27.66 20.45 3.09
CA LEU A 81 -28.15 20.44 1.70
C LEU A 81 -29.36 19.52 1.56
N GLU A 82 -29.30 18.30 2.11
CA GLU A 82 -30.42 17.37 2.12
C GLU A 82 -31.65 17.96 2.82
N LYS A 83 -31.44 18.65 3.96
CA LYS A 83 -32.51 19.35 4.68
C LYS A 83 -33.12 20.47 3.85
N ARG A 84 -32.29 21.33 3.26
CA ARG A 84 -32.73 22.47 2.47
C ARG A 84 -33.49 22.07 1.21
N LEU A 85 -33.07 20.99 0.55
CA LEU A 85 -33.79 20.43 -0.60
C LEU A 85 -35.19 19.90 -0.22
N ARG A 86 -35.36 19.37 1.00
CA ARG A 86 -36.68 18.98 1.53
C ARG A 86 -37.56 20.18 1.87
N ASP A 87 -36.99 21.21 2.48
CA ASP A 87 -37.73 22.37 2.97
C ASP A 87 -38.26 23.27 1.82
N GLU A 88 -37.56 23.32 0.67
CA GLU A 88 -37.93 24.16 -0.49
C GLU A 88 -39.00 23.53 -1.44
N ASP A 89 -39.78 22.54 -1.00
CA ASP A 89 -40.82 21.81 -1.78
C ASP A 89 -40.34 21.20 -3.12
N SER A 90 -39.02 21.07 -3.30
CA SER A 90 -38.40 20.50 -4.51
C SER A 90 -38.68 19.00 -4.66
N MET A 91 -39.04 18.31 -3.55
CA MET A 91 -39.30 16.86 -3.47
C MET A 91 -38.20 15.99 -4.13
N ALA A 92 -36.99 16.53 -4.31
CA ALA A 92 -35.91 15.82 -4.96
C ALA A 92 -35.26 14.83 -3.98
N HIS A 93 -34.88 13.65 -4.49
CA HIS A 93 -34.15 12.66 -3.72
C HIS A 93 -32.65 12.92 -3.86
N LEU A 94 -31.91 12.86 -2.77
CA LEU A 94 -30.47 13.09 -2.78
C LEU A 94 -29.72 11.78 -2.47
N ILE A 95 -28.74 11.46 -3.32
CA ILE A 95 -27.77 10.40 -3.13
C ILE A 95 -26.38 11.01 -3.18
N GLU A 96 -25.55 10.63 -2.23
CA GLU A 96 -24.11 10.85 -2.32
C GLU A 96 -23.48 9.66 -3.03
N ALA A 97 -22.55 9.91 -3.95
CA ALA A 97 -21.73 8.89 -4.59
C ALA A 97 -20.23 9.22 -4.45
N TYR A 98 -19.50 8.36 -3.76
CA TYR A 98 -18.04 8.33 -3.73
C TYR A 98 -17.53 7.37 -4.81
N VAL A 99 -16.59 7.82 -5.63
CA VAL A 99 -15.99 7.03 -6.71
C VAL A 99 -14.55 6.72 -6.33
N SER A 100 -14.17 5.45 -6.39
CA SER A 100 -12.80 4.98 -6.16
C SER A 100 -12.37 4.01 -7.26
N ARG A 101 -11.05 3.82 -7.38
CA ARG A 101 -10.45 2.88 -8.34
C ARG A 101 -10.12 1.57 -7.62
N GLY A 102 -10.42 0.44 -8.24
CA GLY A 102 -10.08 -0.88 -7.70
C GLY A 102 -8.59 -1.19 -7.85
N PHE A 103 -8.00 -1.76 -6.80
CA PHE A 103 -6.60 -2.20 -6.75
C PHE A 103 -6.44 -3.69 -6.42
N SER A 104 -7.53 -4.41 -6.12
CA SER A 104 -7.48 -5.87 -5.99
C SER A 104 -7.28 -6.51 -7.37
N GLU A 105 -6.70 -7.71 -7.43
CA GLU A 105 -6.50 -8.48 -8.68
C GLU A 105 -7.76 -8.55 -9.58
N VAL A 106 -8.95 -8.63 -8.98
CA VAL A 106 -10.23 -8.75 -9.72
C VAL A 106 -10.74 -7.40 -10.26
N LEU A 107 -10.33 -6.29 -9.65
CA LEU A 107 -10.89 -4.95 -9.88
C LEU A 107 -9.84 -3.93 -10.35
N GLU A 108 -8.64 -4.38 -10.72
CA GLU A 108 -7.54 -3.50 -11.09
C GLU A 108 -7.94 -2.52 -12.20
N GLY A 109 -7.81 -1.22 -11.92
CA GLY A 109 -8.13 -0.14 -12.86
C GLY A 109 -9.63 0.08 -13.09
N ARG A 110 -10.51 -0.74 -12.50
CA ARG A 110 -11.96 -0.65 -12.66
C ARG A 110 -12.56 0.37 -11.69
N THR A 111 -13.73 0.90 -12.06
CA THR A 111 -14.45 1.90 -11.28
C THR A 111 -15.30 1.23 -10.21
N MET A 112 -15.18 1.73 -8.98
CA MET A 112 -16.04 1.36 -7.87
C MET A 112 -16.82 2.59 -7.41
N ILE A 113 -18.08 2.39 -7.08
CA ILE A 113 -18.93 3.44 -6.52
C ILE A 113 -19.44 2.99 -5.17
N THR A 114 -19.30 3.87 -4.18
CA THR A 114 -19.99 3.78 -2.89
C THR A 114 -21.07 4.84 -2.84
N SER A 115 -22.33 4.44 -2.69
CA SER A 115 -23.47 5.35 -2.62
C SER A 115 -24.15 5.32 -1.26
N SER A 116 -24.69 6.47 -0.84
CA SER A 116 -25.44 6.56 0.41
C SER A 116 -26.67 7.46 0.30
N GLY A 117 -27.74 7.04 0.96
CA GLY A 117 -28.97 7.80 1.13
C GLY A 117 -30.17 6.93 1.48
N ARG A 118 -31.36 7.52 1.45
CA ARG A 118 -32.61 6.88 1.88
C ARG A 118 -33.05 5.78 0.92
N SER A 119 -33.84 4.83 1.41
CA SER A 119 -34.32 3.66 0.66
C SER A 119 -34.87 3.99 -0.74
N GLU A 120 -35.78 4.97 -0.82
CA GLU A 120 -36.39 5.40 -2.09
C GLU A 120 -35.38 6.01 -3.06
N ALA A 121 -34.42 6.79 -2.54
CA ALA A 121 -33.38 7.42 -3.32
C ALA A 121 -32.40 6.36 -3.87
N ASN A 122 -32.02 5.39 -3.04
CA ASN A 122 -31.16 4.27 -3.43
C ASN A 122 -31.82 3.42 -4.50
N ALA A 123 -33.11 3.09 -4.35
CA ALA A 123 -33.85 2.32 -5.35
C ALA A 123 -33.86 3.00 -6.73
N LYS A 124 -34.06 4.34 -6.75
CA LYS A 124 -33.98 5.14 -7.99
C LYS A 124 -32.56 5.22 -8.56
N ALA A 125 -31.54 5.32 -7.71
CA ALA A 125 -30.15 5.47 -8.12
C ALA A 125 -29.50 4.18 -8.59
N GLN A 126 -29.92 3.03 -8.06
CA GLN A 126 -29.33 1.73 -8.31
C GLN A 126 -29.07 1.41 -9.79
N PRO A 127 -30.04 1.53 -10.72
CA PRO A 127 -29.81 1.20 -12.13
C PRO A 127 -28.80 2.15 -12.79
N ILE A 128 -28.77 3.43 -12.38
CA ILE A 128 -27.87 4.44 -12.94
C ILE A 128 -26.45 4.20 -12.46
N LEU A 129 -26.26 4.05 -11.14
CA LEU A 129 -24.94 3.85 -10.55
C LEU A 129 -24.33 2.50 -10.94
N SER A 130 -25.16 1.45 -11.08
CA SER A 130 -24.69 0.13 -11.53
C SER A 130 -24.20 0.16 -12.98
N ALA A 131 -24.73 1.04 -13.83
CA ALA A 131 -24.26 1.21 -15.20
C ALA A 131 -22.94 2.02 -15.29
N MET A 132 -22.59 2.75 -14.23
CA MET A 132 -21.41 3.62 -14.19
C MET A 132 -20.17 2.97 -13.55
N CYS A 133 -20.29 1.75 -13.02
CA CYS A 133 -19.20 1.10 -12.31
C CYS A 133 -19.26 -0.43 -12.40
N GLU A 134 -18.12 -1.06 -12.19
CA GLU A 134 -18.01 -2.51 -12.11
C GLU A 134 -18.41 -3.05 -10.74
N LYS A 135 -18.30 -2.23 -9.69
CA LYS A 135 -18.72 -2.58 -8.34
C LYS A 135 -19.43 -1.42 -7.64
N LEU A 136 -20.68 -1.66 -7.25
CA LEU A 136 -21.49 -0.73 -6.48
C LEU A 136 -21.65 -1.22 -5.04
N PHE A 137 -21.38 -0.34 -4.08
CA PHE A 137 -21.66 -0.52 -2.65
C PHE A 137 -22.74 0.49 -2.24
N THR A 138 -23.86 0.03 -1.71
CA THR A 138 -25.00 0.88 -1.39
C THR A 138 -25.27 0.85 0.11
N PHE A 139 -25.28 2.02 0.73
CA PHE A 139 -25.58 2.21 2.15
C PHE A 139 -26.95 2.86 2.31
N GLU A 140 -27.82 2.17 3.05
CA GLU A 140 -29.15 2.69 3.40
C GLU A 140 -29.07 3.55 4.66
N GLY A 141 -29.64 4.75 4.61
CA GLY A 141 -29.72 5.65 5.76
C GLY A 141 -29.64 7.11 5.38
N GLU A 142 -29.00 7.91 6.24
CA GLU A 142 -28.64 9.28 5.89
C GLU A 142 -27.51 9.30 4.84
N VAL A 143 -27.47 10.39 4.08
CA VAL A 143 -26.34 10.72 3.20
C VAL A 143 -25.04 10.84 4.02
N CYS A 144 -23.88 10.79 3.35
CA CYS A 144 -22.51 10.92 3.89
C CYS A 144 -21.75 9.62 4.19
N ALA A 145 -22.29 8.43 3.90
CA ALA A 145 -21.51 7.20 4.09
C ALA A 145 -20.33 7.13 3.09
N GLY A 146 -20.50 7.65 1.87
CA GLY A 146 -19.43 7.71 0.87
C GLY A 146 -18.27 8.59 1.33
N SER A 147 -18.56 9.79 1.84
CA SER A 147 -17.54 10.68 2.42
C SER A 147 -16.83 10.04 3.62
N LYS A 148 -17.55 9.34 4.51
CA LYS A 148 -16.94 8.64 5.64
C LYS A 148 -15.98 7.53 5.18
N ILE A 149 -16.38 6.73 4.20
CA ILE A 149 -15.51 5.68 3.62
C ILE A 149 -14.29 6.29 2.94
N LYS A 150 -14.48 7.38 2.19
CA LYS A 150 -13.39 8.12 1.56
C LYS A 150 -12.37 8.59 2.61
N MET A 151 -12.83 9.16 3.72
CA MET A 151 -11.96 9.62 4.81
C MET A 151 -11.14 8.49 5.43
N VAL A 152 -11.75 7.32 5.64
CA VAL A 152 -11.03 6.13 6.13
C VAL A 152 -9.95 5.70 5.12
N ASN A 153 -10.28 5.71 3.83
CA ASN A 153 -9.33 5.36 2.77
C ASN A 153 -8.15 6.34 2.71
N GLU A 154 -8.41 7.65 2.67
CA GLU A 154 -7.37 8.69 2.64
C GLU A 154 -6.51 8.69 3.91
N LEU A 155 -7.09 8.41 5.09
CA LEU A 155 -6.33 8.22 6.33
C LEU A 155 -5.33 7.07 6.21
N LEU A 156 -5.77 5.92 5.72
CA LEU A 156 -4.91 4.74 5.54
C LEU A 156 -3.81 4.99 4.50
N GLU A 157 -4.14 5.66 3.40
CA GLU A 157 -3.16 6.07 2.39
C GLU A 157 -2.07 6.97 3.00
N GLY A 158 -2.45 7.94 3.84
CA GLY A 158 -1.51 8.79 4.57
C GLY A 158 -0.60 8.01 5.53
N ILE A 159 -1.16 7.07 6.30
CA ILE A 159 -0.38 6.23 7.23
C ILE A 159 0.63 5.36 6.47
N HIS A 160 0.19 4.68 5.40
CA HIS A 160 1.07 3.81 4.61
C HIS A 160 2.22 4.60 3.97
N LEU A 161 1.95 5.81 3.45
CA LEU A 161 3.01 6.67 2.90
C LEU A 161 4.08 7.01 3.94
N VAL A 162 3.67 7.40 5.15
CA VAL A 162 4.62 7.73 6.23
C VAL A 162 5.44 6.50 6.62
N ALA A 163 4.78 5.35 6.81
CA ALA A 163 5.46 4.10 7.16
C ALA A 163 6.50 3.69 6.12
N ALA A 164 6.16 3.83 4.82
CA ALA A 164 7.07 3.55 3.71
C ALA A 164 8.32 4.46 3.76
N LEU A 165 8.13 5.76 3.99
CA LEU A 165 9.23 6.73 4.08
C LEU A 165 10.15 6.44 5.27
N GLU A 166 9.60 6.11 6.44
CA GLU A 166 10.38 5.72 7.61
C GLU A 166 11.17 4.43 7.35
N ALA A 167 10.54 3.42 6.75
CA ALA A 167 11.18 2.15 6.42
C ALA A 167 12.34 2.31 5.43
N ILE A 168 12.14 3.07 4.33
CA ILE A 168 13.20 3.35 3.34
C ILE A 168 14.37 4.10 3.98
N SER A 169 14.08 5.07 4.86
CA SER A 169 15.11 5.85 5.50
C SER A 169 15.92 5.01 6.50
N LEU A 170 15.25 4.16 7.29
CA LEU A 170 15.91 3.20 8.18
C LEU A 170 16.84 2.27 7.38
N CYS A 171 16.38 1.77 6.24
CA CYS A 171 17.18 0.90 5.39
C CYS A 171 18.40 1.61 4.82
N THR A 172 18.24 2.87 4.40
CA THR A 172 19.36 3.70 3.91
C THR A 172 20.40 3.93 4.99
N GLN A 173 19.99 4.22 6.24
CA GLN A 173 20.89 4.32 7.39
C GLN A 173 21.59 2.99 7.71
N ALA A 174 20.91 1.86 7.49
CA ALA A 174 21.48 0.53 7.63
C ALA A 174 22.45 0.15 6.48
N GLY A 175 22.67 1.04 5.51
CA GLY A 175 23.55 0.80 4.36
C GLY A 175 22.94 -0.10 3.29
N ILE A 176 21.62 -0.30 3.30
CA ILE A 176 20.90 -1.11 2.32
C ILE A 176 20.35 -0.19 1.21
N HIS A 177 20.54 -0.61 -0.04
CA HIS A 177 20.02 0.12 -1.18
C HIS A 177 18.47 0.13 -1.19
N PRO A 178 17.80 1.31 -1.29
CA PRO A 178 16.33 1.40 -1.25
C PRO A 178 15.59 0.53 -2.27
N TRP A 179 16.09 0.46 -3.51
CA TRP A 179 15.52 -0.41 -4.55
C TRP A 179 15.46 -1.90 -4.16
N ILE A 180 16.44 -2.41 -3.41
CA ILE A 180 16.44 -3.80 -2.93
C ILE A 180 15.26 -3.99 -1.96
N VAL A 181 15.07 -3.02 -1.06
CA VAL A 181 14.01 -3.07 -0.06
C VAL A 181 12.64 -2.93 -0.71
N TYR A 182 12.50 -2.01 -1.67
CA TYR A 182 11.26 -1.86 -2.44
C TYR A 182 10.87 -3.17 -3.12
N ASP A 183 11.81 -3.83 -3.81
CA ASP A 183 11.56 -5.10 -4.50
C ASP A 183 11.16 -6.22 -3.53
N ILE A 184 11.89 -6.36 -2.42
CA ILE A 184 11.58 -7.36 -1.39
C ILE A 184 10.22 -7.09 -0.72
N VAL A 185 10.01 -5.87 -0.23
CA VAL A 185 8.81 -5.50 0.55
C VAL A 185 7.56 -5.54 -0.31
N SER A 186 7.61 -5.11 -1.57
CA SER A 186 6.47 -5.20 -2.50
C SER A 186 5.99 -6.63 -2.73
N ASN A 187 6.85 -7.62 -2.48
CA ASN A 187 6.53 -9.04 -2.61
C ASN A 187 6.37 -9.75 -1.24
N ALA A 188 6.45 -9.01 -0.14
CA ALA A 188 6.37 -9.55 1.22
C ALA A 188 5.10 -9.10 1.94
N ALA A 189 4.85 -9.68 3.12
CA ALA A 189 3.66 -9.37 3.92
C ALA A 189 3.62 -7.92 4.45
N GLY A 190 4.74 -7.20 4.40
CA GLY A 190 4.82 -5.77 4.77
C GLY A 190 4.31 -4.82 3.68
N ASN A 191 3.96 -5.33 2.51
CA ASN A 191 3.49 -4.53 1.38
C ASN A 191 2.16 -3.82 1.66
N SER A 192 1.98 -2.66 1.04
CA SER A 192 0.69 -2.03 0.81
C SER A 192 0.42 -1.84 -0.69
N CYS A 193 -0.84 -1.94 -1.11
CA CYS A 193 -1.25 -1.61 -2.49
C CYS A 193 -0.80 -0.19 -2.90
N PHE A 194 -0.65 0.67 -1.90
CA PHE A 194 -0.08 2.00 -2.05
C PHE A 194 1.42 1.92 -2.42
N GLU A 195 2.27 1.30 -1.62
CA GLU A 195 3.71 1.16 -1.93
C GLU A 195 3.96 0.48 -3.29
N SER A 196 3.28 -0.64 -3.58
CA SER A 196 3.47 -1.40 -4.81
C SER A 196 3.17 -0.59 -6.08
N TYR A 197 2.09 0.18 -6.09
CA TYR A 197 1.68 0.95 -7.26
C TYR A 197 2.51 2.25 -7.41
N TRP A 198 2.73 2.96 -6.30
CA TRP A 198 3.23 4.35 -6.34
C TRP A 198 4.76 4.46 -6.35
N LEU A 199 5.50 3.47 -5.86
CA LEU A 199 6.97 3.41 -5.95
C LEU A 199 7.46 2.67 -7.22
N SER A 200 6.55 2.27 -8.11
CA SER A 200 6.88 1.46 -9.27
C SER A 200 7.78 2.18 -10.30
N PRO A 201 8.72 1.45 -10.94
CA PRO A 201 9.56 1.99 -12.01
C PRO A 201 8.78 2.56 -13.21
N GLN A 202 7.52 2.18 -13.42
CA GLN A 202 6.72 2.65 -14.55
C GLN A 202 6.25 4.11 -14.40
N CYS A 203 6.24 4.64 -13.18
CA CYS A 203 6.03 6.07 -12.91
C CYS A 203 7.29 6.93 -13.16
N HIS A 204 8.41 6.36 -13.63
CA HIS A 204 9.71 7.04 -13.70
C HIS A 204 9.97 7.91 -14.93
N SER A 205 9.09 7.97 -15.94
CA SER A 205 9.47 8.72 -17.15
C SER A 205 9.55 10.23 -16.95
N ASP A 206 9.12 10.77 -15.80
CA ASP A 206 9.43 12.16 -15.40
C ASP A 206 9.39 12.30 -13.87
N TYR A 207 10.56 12.47 -13.22
CA TYR A 207 10.70 12.79 -11.79
C TYR A 207 9.88 14.04 -11.37
N MET A 208 9.52 14.90 -12.33
CA MET A 208 8.65 16.07 -12.15
C MET A 208 7.16 15.73 -11.93
N VAL A 209 6.71 14.51 -12.25
CA VAL A 209 5.32 14.05 -12.07
C VAL A 209 5.04 13.59 -10.63
N ASN A 210 6.07 13.27 -9.84
CA ASN A 210 5.90 12.79 -8.46
C ASN A 210 5.66 13.93 -7.44
N LEU A 211 6.19 15.13 -7.72
CA LEU A 211 6.05 16.30 -6.83
C LEU A 211 4.66 16.95 -6.92
N SER A 212 4.08 17.05 -8.12
CA SER A 212 2.70 17.53 -8.31
C SER A 212 1.66 16.56 -7.77
N PHE A 213 1.97 15.26 -7.78
CA PHE A 213 1.15 14.20 -7.22
C PHE A 213 1.18 14.16 -5.69
N LEU A 214 2.37 14.19 -5.08
CA LEU A 214 2.50 14.40 -3.64
C LEU A 214 1.76 15.69 -3.25
N ARG A 215 1.90 16.77 -4.01
CA ARG A 215 1.16 18.02 -3.78
C ARG A 215 -0.36 17.86 -3.84
N GLN A 216 -0.91 17.03 -4.73
CA GLN A 216 -2.36 16.77 -4.78
C GLN A 216 -2.81 15.91 -3.60
N LEU A 217 -2.08 14.84 -3.30
CA LEU A 217 -2.38 13.93 -2.19
C LEU A 217 -2.24 14.65 -0.84
N TRP A 218 -1.26 15.54 -0.71
CA TRP A 218 -1.10 16.44 0.43
C TRP A 218 -2.12 17.57 0.45
N ALA A 219 -2.56 18.12 -0.68
CA ALA A 219 -3.67 19.08 -0.71
C ALA A 219 -4.98 18.41 -0.26
N GLU A 220 -5.19 17.15 -0.64
CA GLU A 220 -6.31 16.32 -0.20
C GLU A 220 -6.17 15.97 1.29
N LEU A 221 -4.99 15.53 1.76
CA LEU A 221 -4.69 15.32 3.20
C LEU A 221 -4.76 16.60 4.04
N PHE A 222 -4.38 17.76 3.50
CA PHE A 222 -4.47 19.06 4.18
C PHE A 222 -5.92 19.55 4.19
N SER A 223 -6.70 19.28 3.14
CA SER A 223 -8.16 19.49 3.17
C SER A 223 -8.83 18.56 4.19
N LEU A 224 -8.28 17.35 4.36
CA LEU A 224 -8.62 16.34 5.34
C LEU A 224 -7.95 16.55 6.70
N LEU A 225 -7.08 17.53 6.91
CA LEU A 225 -6.63 17.92 8.26
C LEU A 225 -7.15 19.32 8.63
N GLY A 226 -7.78 19.98 7.67
CA GLY A 226 -8.58 21.19 7.84
C GLY A 226 -9.95 20.91 8.44
N SER A 227 -10.87 21.87 8.27
CA SER A 227 -12.15 21.99 8.97
C SER A 227 -13.04 20.73 8.92
N SER A 228 -12.95 19.90 7.87
CA SER A 228 -13.83 18.75 7.67
C SER A 228 -13.54 17.51 8.48
N PHE A 229 -12.28 17.29 8.79
CA PHE A 229 -11.87 16.12 9.54
C PHE A 229 -11.85 16.41 11.04
N VAL A 230 -11.51 17.64 11.42
CA VAL A 230 -11.65 18.13 12.80
C VAL A 230 -13.09 18.02 13.28
N GLU A 231 -14.09 18.37 12.44
CA GLU A 231 -15.51 18.28 12.82
C GLU A 231 -15.96 16.83 13.10
N VAL A 232 -15.52 15.87 12.29
CA VAL A 232 -15.86 14.45 12.46
C VAL A 232 -15.06 13.81 13.61
N LEU A 233 -13.78 14.14 13.78
CA LEU A 233 -12.95 13.68 14.90
C LEU A 233 -13.51 14.11 16.25
N VAL A 234 -13.94 15.37 16.36
CA VAL A 234 -14.62 15.91 17.55
C VAL A 234 -15.93 15.15 17.83
N THR A 235 -16.62 14.70 16.77
CA THR A 235 -17.87 13.96 16.90
C THR A 235 -17.66 12.47 17.25
N VAL A 236 -16.56 11.86 16.81
CA VAL A 236 -16.28 10.41 16.95
C VAL A 236 -15.30 10.10 18.10
N THR A 237 -14.73 11.10 18.78
CA THR A 237 -13.77 10.92 19.89
C THR A 237 -12.60 10.01 19.52
N PHE A 238 -12.06 10.19 18.31
CA PHE A 238 -10.95 9.38 17.82
C PHE A 238 -9.62 10.07 18.13
N VAL A 239 -8.66 9.33 18.70
CA VAL A 239 -7.35 9.87 19.12
C VAL A 239 -6.33 9.54 18.04
N GLU A 240 -5.90 10.56 17.29
CA GLU A 240 -4.79 10.39 16.35
C GLU A 240 -3.44 10.55 17.05
N THR A 241 -2.57 9.56 16.94
CA THR A 241 -1.16 9.69 17.36
C THR A 241 -0.21 9.67 16.17
N ALA A 242 -0.31 8.72 15.23
CA ALA A 242 0.66 8.58 14.15
C ALA A 242 0.55 9.69 13.07
N VAL A 243 -0.63 9.91 12.48
CA VAL A 243 -0.83 10.92 11.41
C VAL A 243 -0.64 12.34 11.93
N SER A 244 -1.19 12.63 13.11
CA SER A 244 -0.98 13.90 13.80
C SER A 244 0.51 14.17 14.12
N GLN A 245 1.29 13.17 14.56
CA GLN A 245 2.75 13.33 14.74
C GLN A 245 3.47 13.60 13.41
N SER A 246 3.09 12.92 12.34
CA SER A 246 3.66 13.17 11.01
C SER A 246 3.29 14.54 10.46
N PHE A 247 2.06 15.02 10.71
CA PHE A 247 1.62 16.36 10.35
C PHE A 247 2.38 17.44 11.13
N VAL A 248 2.64 17.24 12.43
CA VAL A 248 3.48 18.14 13.23
C VAL A 248 4.91 18.17 12.68
N LYS A 249 5.52 17.01 12.39
CA LYS A 249 6.85 16.92 11.77
C LYS A 249 6.90 17.59 10.39
N TYR A 250 5.83 17.49 9.61
CA TYR A 250 5.69 18.21 8.35
C TYR A 250 5.66 19.72 8.56
N MET A 251 4.82 20.22 9.45
CA MET A 251 4.71 21.66 9.75
C MET A 251 6.04 22.22 10.25
N GLU A 252 6.74 21.47 11.11
CA GLU A 252 8.10 21.77 11.54
C GLU A 252 9.06 21.81 10.34
N GLY A 253 9.06 20.78 9.49
CA GLY A 253 9.88 20.73 8.29
C GLY A 253 9.64 21.86 7.28
N SER A 254 8.37 22.19 7.05
CA SER A 254 7.94 23.25 6.14
C SER A 254 8.29 24.65 6.65
N SER A 255 8.37 24.83 7.98
CA SER A 255 8.88 26.08 8.57
C SER A 255 10.39 26.30 8.33
N HIS A 256 11.13 25.26 7.93
CA HIS A 256 12.56 25.32 7.62
C HIS A 256 12.88 25.43 6.12
N GLY A 257 11.87 25.48 5.23
CA GLY A 257 12.04 25.72 3.79
C GLY A 257 12.08 27.21 3.43
N GLN A 258 13.05 27.64 2.62
CA GLN A 258 13.11 29.00 2.06
C GLN A 258 12.67 29.00 0.59
N GLY A 259 11.71 29.85 0.24
CA GLY A 259 11.36 30.20 -1.16
C GLY A 259 10.40 29.24 -1.89
N ASP A 260 10.15 29.55 -3.17
CA ASP A 260 9.22 28.87 -4.11
C ASP A 260 9.59 27.40 -4.43
N ASP A 261 10.55 26.82 -3.70
CA ASP A 261 11.05 25.44 -3.79
C ASP A 261 10.27 24.50 -2.84
N SER A 262 8.98 24.81 -2.62
CA SER A 262 8.10 24.20 -1.61
C SER A 262 7.72 22.74 -1.87
N ASP A 263 8.05 22.21 -3.05
CA ASP A 263 7.50 20.96 -3.57
C ASP A 263 8.23 19.70 -3.08
N ALA A 264 9.49 19.79 -2.62
CA ALA A 264 10.31 18.64 -2.19
C ALA A 264 10.47 18.50 -0.67
N THR A 265 9.58 19.12 0.09
CA THR A 265 9.84 19.44 1.51
C THR A 265 9.88 18.22 2.41
N LEU A 266 9.03 17.20 2.22
CA LEU A 266 9.04 16.02 3.11
C LEU A 266 10.23 15.10 2.91
N VAL A 267 10.59 14.76 1.67
CA VAL A 267 11.77 13.91 1.41
C VAL A 267 13.05 14.64 1.85
N LYS A 268 13.13 15.96 1.64
CA LYS A 268 14.23 16.79 2.14
C LYS A 268 14.24 16.90 3.67
N VAL A 269 13.09 17.10 4.30
CA VAL A 269 12.94 17.20 5.76
C VAL A 269 13.25 15.86 6.41
N TRP A 270 12.66 14.77 5.93
CA TRP A 270 12.94 13.42 6.43
C TRP A 270 14.37 13.00 6.14
N GLY A 271 14.90 13.28 4.94
CA GLY A 271 16.31 13.05 4.63
C GLY A 271 17.25 13.83 5.56
N LYS A 272 16.91 15.08 5.89
CA LYS A 272 17.68 15.91 6.84
C LYS A 272 17.52 15.45 8.29
N LEU A 273 16.31 15.08 8.70
CA LEU A 273 15.95 14.69 10.08
C LEU A 273 16.45 13.28 10.41
N LEU A 274 16.52 12.39 9.42
CA LEU A 274 17.07 11.05 9.52
C LEU A 274 18.51 10.94 9.01
N GLY A 275 19.14 12.03 8.56
CA GLY A 275 20.52 12.01 8.06
C GLY A 275 20.74 11.05 6.88
N ALA A 276 19.71 10.78 6.07
CA ALA A 276 19.76 9.90 4.91
C ALA A 276 19.65 10.71 3.62
N ASN A 277 20.62 10.57 2.71
CA ASN A 277 20.50 11.18 1.37
C ASN A 277 19.66 10.30 0.46
N ILE A 278 18.34 10.40 0.61
CA ILE A 278 17.34 9.65 -0.18
C ILE A 278 17.46 9.95 -1.69
N GLN A 279 17.93 11.15 -2.05
CA GLN A 279 18.04 11.58 -3.44
C GLN A 279 19.16 10.87 -4.19
N ASP A 280 20.31 10.68 -3.55
CA ASP A 280 21.41 9.88 -4.11
C ASP A 280 20.99 8.41 -4.28
N ALA A 281 20.23 7.89 -3.31
CA ALA A 281 19.79 6.50 -3.31
C ALA A 281 18.69 6.21 -4.36
N ALA A 282 17.82 7.17 -4.65
CA ALA A 282 16.84 7.08 -5.74
C ALA A 282 17.48 7.21 -7.12
N SER A 283 18.60 7.93 -7.23
CA SER A 283 19.33 8.17 -8.49
C SER A 283 20.34 7.07 -8.83
N ALA A 284 20.57 6.13 -7.92
CA ALA A 284 21.47 5.01 -8.13
C ALA A 284 20.90 4.00 -9.14
N GLU A 285 21.79 3.27 -9.83
CA GLU A 285 21.40 2.27 -10.83
C GLU A 285 20.43 1.24 -10.23
N LEU A 286 19.38 0.92 -10.99
CA LEU A 286 18.38 -0.08 -10.60
C LEU A 286 19.06 -1.42 -10.31
N TYR A 287 18.85 -1.92 -9.09
CA TYR A 287 19.26 -3.24 -8.66
C TYR A 287 18.58 -4.31 -9.54
N LYS A 288 19.37 -5.22 -10.12
CA LYS A 288 18.89 -6.37 -10.92
C LYS A 288 19.33 -7.68 -10.28
N PRO A 289 18.47 -8.32 -9.46
CA PRO A 289 18.83 -9.52 -8.71
C PRO A 289 19.36 -10.65 -9.62
N GLU A 290 18.80 -10.81 -10.82
CA GLU A 290 19.19 -11.89 -11.73
C GLU A 290 20.59 -11.71 -12.31
N GLN A 291 21.03 -10.45 -12.50
CA GLN A 291 22.38 -10.16 -13.00
C GLN A 291 23.44 -10.49 -11.96
N LEU A 292 23.19 -10.11 -10.70
CA LEU A 292 24.08 -10.44 -9.59
C LEU A 292 24.15 -11.96 -9.37
N ALA A 293 23.01 -12.65 -9.38
CA ALA A 293 22.95 -14.10 -9.25
C ALA A 293 23.78 -14.82 -10.33
N ARG A 294 23.71 -14.38 -11.59
CA ARG A 294 24.52 -14.94 -12.70
C ARG A 294 26.02 -14.76 -12.49
N GLN A 295 26.45 -13.62 -11.94
CA GLN A 295 27.87 -13.36 -11.65
C GLN A 295 28.40 -14.24 -10.51
N ILE A 296 27.57 -14.53 -9.50
CA ILE A 296 27.93 -15.39 -8.36
C ILE A 296 28.03 -16.86 -8.80
N ILE A 297 27.06 -17.34 -9.58
CA ILE A 297 27.05 -18.73 -10.10
C ILE A 297 28.31 -19.04 -10.90
N ALA A 298 28.81 -18.08 -11.68
CA ALA A 298 30.02 -18.25 -12.49
C ALA A 298 31.32 -18.43 -11.67
N LYS A 299 31.31 -18.11 -10.37
CA LYS A 299 32.49 -18.17 -9.48
C LYS A 299 32.45 -19.30 -8.45
N SER A 300 31.37 -20.07 -8.35
CA SER A 300 31.14 -21.02 -7.25
C SER A 300 31.60 -22.45 -7.58
N THR A 301 32.04 -23.18 -6.56
CA THR A 301 32.32 -24.63 -6.62
C THR A 301 31.03 -25.45 -6.59
N VAL A 302 31.06 -26.67 -7.10
CA VAL A 302 29.87 -27.54 -7.16
C VAL A 302 29.51 -28.03 -5.76
N VAL A 303 28.48 -27.45 -5.14
CA VAL A 303 27.82 -27.98 -3.93
C VAL A 303 27.17 -29.32 -4.27
N LYS A 304 27.56 -30.39 -3.57
CA LYS A 304 27.09 -31.76 -3.82
C LYS A 304 26.06 -32.21 -2.79
N ARG A 305 26.22 -31.83 -1.52
CA ARG A 305 25.35 -32.27 -0.41
C ARG A 305 24.98 -31.13 0.52
N ILE A 306 23.69 -31.04 0.84
CA ILE A 306 23.11 -30.02 1.71
C ILE A 306 22.47 -30.70 2.93
N GLY A 307 22.84 -30.26 4.13
CA GLY A 307 22.12 -30.56 5.36
C GLY A 307 21.03 -29.52 5.58
N PHE A 308 19.81 -29.92 5.94
CA PHE A 308 18.69 -29.01 6.17
C PHE A 308 18.02 -29.33 7.50
N ILE A 309 18.20 -28.46 8.49
CA ILE A 309 17.66 -28.63 9.83
C ILE A 309 16.50 -27.65 10.06
N GLY A 310 15.33 -28.20 10.31
CA GLY A 310 14.07 -27.46 10.49
C GLY A 310 13.21 -27.50 9.22
N LEU A 311 12.41 -28.56 9.08
CA LEU A 311 11.54 -28.81 7.94
C LEU A 311 10.09 -28.34 8.20
N GLY A 312 9.90 -27.38 9.10
CA GLY A 312 8.57 -26.85 9.47
C GLY A 312 7.85 -26.13 8.31
N ALA A 313 6.91 -25.24 8.67
CA ALA A 313 6.01 -24.58 7.70
C ALA A 313 6.74 -23.91 6.52
N MET A 314 7.86 -23.24 6.78
CA MET A 314 8.69 -22.61 5.73
C MET A 314 9.78 -23.55 5.20
N GLY A 315 10.51 -24.22 6.10
CA GLY A 315 11.67 -25.05 5.74
C GLY A 315 11.35 -26.23 4.82
N PHE A 316 10.16 -26.85 4.95
CA PHE A 316 9.75 -27.94 4.06
C PHE A 316 9.73 -27.52 2.58
N GLY A 317 9.16 -26.35 2.31
CA GLY A 317 9.06 -25.81 0.95
C GLY A 317 10.45 -25.54 0.36
N MET A 318 11.35 -24.96 1.16
CA MET A 318 12.74 -24.69 0.77
C MET A 318 13.49 -25.99 0.47
N ALA A 319 13.48 -26.95 1.39
CA ALA A 319 14.18 -28.22 1.24
C ALA A 319 13.69 -29.04 0.04
N THR A 320 12.38 -29.04 -0.22
CA THR A 320 11.83 -29.74 -1.40
C THR A 320 12.11 -29.02 -2.72
N HIS A 321 12.28 -27.69 -2.73
CA HIS A 321 12.77 -26.99 -3.93
C HIS A 321 14.22 -27.34 -4.24
N LEU A 322 15.08 -27.50 -3.22
CA LEU A 322 16.45 -27.98 -3.42
C LEU A 322 16.47 -29.39 -4.05
N LEU A 323 15.59 -30.29 -3.60
CA LEU A 323 15.44 -31.62 -4.22
C LEU A 323 15.02 -31.54 -5.69
N LYS A 324 14.04 -30.69 -6.02
CA LYS A 324 13.60 -30.46 -7.41
C LYS A 324 14.70 -29.89 -8.31
N SER A 325 15.65 -29.16 -7.71
CA SER A 325 16.84 -28.64 -8.38
C SER A 325 18.00 -29.65 -8.44
N ASN A 326 17.74 -30.92 -8.13
CA ASN A 326 18.70 -32.03 -8.14
C ASN A 326 19.84 -31.95 -7.11
N PHE A 327 19.67 -31.19 -6.03
CA PHE A 327 20.60 -31.26 -4.90
C PHE A 327 20.33 -32.52 -4.05
N CYS A 328 21.39 -33.12 -3.53
CA CYS A 328 21.27 -34.14 -2.48
C CYS A 328 21.03 -33.46 -1.14
N VAL A 329 19.85 -33.63 -0.55
CA VAL A 329 19.45 -32.99 0.71
C VAL A 329 19.21 -34.03 1.80
N VAL A 330 19.91 -33.89 2.92
CA VAL A 330 19.67 -34.63 4.17
C VAL A 330 18.93 -33.71 5.13
N GLY A 331 17.72 -34.10 5.55
CA GLY A 331 16.84 -33.30 6.38
C GLY A 331 16.76 -33.79 7.83
N TYR A 332 16.55 -32.87 8.76
CA TYR A 332 16.18 -33.18 10.14
C TYR A 332 15.11 -32.23 10.66
N ASP A 333 14.18 -32.79 11.43
CA ASP A 333 13.13 -32.08 12.14
C ASP A 333 12.74 -32.90 13.38
N VAL A 334 12.40 -32.22 14.47
CA VAL A 334 11.96 -32.87 15.71
C VAL A 334 10.60 -33.57 15.53
N TYR A 335 9.78 -33.11 14.58
CA TYR A 335 8.46 -33.66 14.30
C TYR A 335 8.53 -34.77 13.24
N LYS A 336 8.47 -36.02 13.70
CA LYS A 336 8.60 -37.23 12.86
C LYS A 336 7.69 -37.29 11.63
N PRO A 337 6.42 -36.85 11.67
CA PRO A 337 5.58 -36.85 10.47
C PRO A 337 6.14 -35.97 9.34
N THR A 338 6.82 -34.86 9.66
CA THR A 338 7.49 -34.02 8.67
C THR A 338 8.64 -34.76 7.98
N LEU A 339 9.44 -35.53 8.74
CA LEU A 339 10.50 -36.37 8.19
C LEU A 339 9.93 -37.41 7.22
N THR A 340 8.84 -38.07 7.60
CA THR A 340 8.15 -39.05 6.74
C THR A 340 7.70 -38.39 5.43
N ARG A 341 7.10 -37.20 5.53
CA ARG A 341 6.69 -36.41 4.36
C ARG A 341 7.88 -36.00 3.49
N PHE A 342 9.04 -35.71 4.08
CA PHE A 342 10.25 -35.31 3.36
C PHE A 342 10.89 -36.49 2.62
N VAL A 343 10.95 -37.67 3.24
CA VAL A 343 11.37 -38.91 2.59
C VAL A 343 10.48 -39.24 1.40
N ASN A 344 9.15 -39.11 1.56
CA ASN A 344 8.21 -39.29 0.46
C ASN A 344 8.40 -38.30 -0.69
N ALA A 345 8.99 -37.13 -0.43
CA ALA A 345 9.35 -36.14 -1.44
C ALA A 345 10.72 -36.40 -2.10
N GLY A 346 11.42 -37.49 -1.71
CA GLY A 346 12.72 -37.89 -2.26
C GLY A 346 13.93 -37.43 -1.44
N GLY A 347 13.72 -36.85 -0.25
CA GLY A 347 14.79 -36.41 0.64
C GLY A 347 15.40 -37.54 1.47
N LEU A 348 16.66 -37.36 1.88
CA LEU A 348 17.29 -38.20 2.89
C LEU A 348 17.03 -37.60 4.29
N ILE A 349 17.13 -38.40 5.36
CA ILE A 349 16.96 -37.90 6.73
C ILE A 349 18.10 -38.37 7.65
N GLY A 350 18.49 -37.51 8.59
CA GLY A 350 19.31 -37.89 9.75
C GLY A 350 18.45 -38.06 11.01
N ASN A 351 18.97 -38.72 12.03
CA ASN A 351 18.29 -38.90 13.32
C ASN A 351 18.64 -37.81 14.34
N SER A 352 19.57 -36.92 14.01
CA SER A 352 19.99 -35.79 14.84
C SER A 352 20.56 -34.65 13.99
N PRO A 353 20.73 -33.44 14.56
CA PRO A 353 21.47 -32.35 13.93
C PRO A 353 22.88 -32.78 13.49
N ALA A 354 23.65 -33.42 14.38
CA ALA A 354 24.98 -33.94 14.08
C ALA A 354 25.01 -34.91 12.88
N GLU A 355 24.09 -35.88 12.83
CA GLU A 355 24.05 -36.84 11.71
C GLU A 355 23.70 -36.16 10.39
N THR A 356 22.81 -35.18 10.43
CA THR A 356 22.37 -34.40 9.26
C THR A 356 23.46 -33.48 8.72
N SER A 357 24.36 -33.05 9.58
CA SER A 357 25.50 -32.19 9.24
C SER A 357 26.73 -32.97 8.79
N LYS A 358 26.70 -34.30 8.80
CA LYS A 358 27.84 -35.12 8.38
C LYS A 358 27.97 -35.14 6.85
N ASP A 359 29.19 -34.93 6.36
CA ASP A 359 29.54 -34.99 4.93
C ASP A 359 28.68 -34.05 4.06
N VAL A 360 28.32 -32.87 4.58
CA VAL A 360 27.61 -31.82 3.82
C VAL A 360 28.56 -30.66 3.50
N ASP A 361 28.38 -30.06 2.33
CA ASP A 361 29.10 -28.85 1.91
C ASP A 361 28.44 -27.59 2.50
N VAL A 362 27.11 -27.64 2.67
CA VAL A 362 26.31 -26.54 3.21
C VAL A 362 25.30 -27.08 4.23
N LEU A 363 25.22 -26.43 5.39
CA LEU A 363 24.19 -26.66 6.39
C LEU A 363 23.22 -25.49 6.46
N VAL A 364 21.94 -25.73 6.20
CA VAL A 364 20.86 -24.77 6.39
C VAL A 364 20.20 -25.01 7.75
N VAL A 365 20.12 -23.98 8.58
CA VAL A 365 19.44 -23.98 9.87
C VAL A 365 18.23 -23.05 9.84
N MET A 366 17.04 -23.65 9.84
CA MET A 366 15.74 -22.99 9.68
C MET A 366 14.81 -23.35 10.85
N VAL A 367 15.09 -22.78 12.02
CA VAL A 367 14.32 -23.01 13.26
C VAL A 367 13.74 -21.70 13.79
N THR A 368 12.87 -21.77 14.80
CA THR A 368 12.02 -20.65 15.20
C THR A 368 12.78 -19.52 15.88
N ASN A 369 13.81 -19.80 16.68
CA ASN A 369 14.47 -18.80 17.51
C ASN A 369 15.92 -19.14 17.87
N GLU A 370 16.60 -18.22 18.54
CA GLU A 370 17.99 -18.34 19.00
C GLU A 370 18.23 -19.58 19.87
N THR A 371 17.33 -19.90 20.81
CA THR A 371 17.50 -21.07 21.69
C THR A 371 17.51 -22.37 20.89
N GLN A 372 16.64 -22.47 19.89
CA GLN A 372 16.62 -23.63 19.00
C GLN A 372 17.84 -23.66 18.08
N ALA A 373 18.26 -22.52 17.53
CA ALA A 373 19.46 -22.43 16.70
C ALA A 373 20.71 -22.85 17.49
N GLU A 374 20.83 -22.38 18.73
CA GLU A 374 21.90 -22.75 19.67
C GLU A 374 21.87 -24.25 19.98
N SER A 375 20.70 -24.82 20.27
CA SER A 375 20.54 -26.25 20.53
C SER A 375 20.90 -27.12 19.31
N VAL A 376 20.48 -26.70 18.12
CA VAL A 376 20.80 -27.36 16.85
C VAL A 376 22.30 -27.32 16.57
N LEU A 377 22.96 -26.19 16.84
CA LEU A 377 24.37 -26.02 16.53
C LEU A 377 25.29 -26.65 17.59
N TYR A 378 25.02 -26.43 18.88
CA TYR A 378 25.92 -26.71 19.99
C TYR A 378 25.37 -27.63 21.08
N GLY A 379 24.15 -28.16 20.94
CA GLY A 379 23.59 -29.12 21.91
C GLY A 379 24.34 -30.47 21.92
N ASP A 380 23.89 -31.40 22.78
CA ASP A 380 24.53 -32.71 23.00
C ASP A 380 24.71 -33.56 21.72
N LEU A 381 23.87 -33.32 20.70
CA LEU A 381 23.97 -33.88 19.34
C LEU A 381 23.97 -32.78 18.28
N GLY A 382 24.64 -31.67 18.58
CA GLY A 382 24.69 -30.46 17.77
C GLY A 382 25.46 -30.64 16.47
N ALA A 383 25.05 -29.88 15.46
CA ALA A 383 25.60 -29.89 14.11
C ALA A 383 27.11 -29.61 14.06
N ILE A 384 27.61 -28.68 14.88
CA ILE A 384 28.99 -28.19 14.80
C ILE A 384 30.02 -29.30 15.08
N ALA A 385 29.69 -30.25 15.95
CA ALA A 385 30.60 -31.35 16.28
C ALA A 385 30.84 -32.32 15.10
N ALA A 386 29.93 -32.37 14.13
CA ALA A 386 29.98 -33.29 12.99
C ALA A 386 30.16 -32.58 11.62
N LEU A 387 30.12 -31.25 11.61
CA LEU A 387 30.20 -30.46 10.39
C LEU A 387 31.62 -30.51 9.80
N PRO A 388 31.80 -30.83 8.50
CA PRO A 388 33.11 -30.86 7.88
C PRO A 388 33.82 -29.50 7.90
N SER A 389 35.15 -29.52 7.97
CA SER A 389 35.96 -28.31 7.77
C SER A 389 35.74 -27.75 6.35
N GLY A 390 35.52 -26.44 6.24
CA GLY A 390 35.23 -25.79 4.97
C GLY A 390 33.75 -25.78 4.56
N ALA A 391 32.86 -26.43 5.32
CA ALA A 391 31.42 -26.34 5.05
C ALA A 391 30.90 -24.93 5.37
N SER A 392 29.82 -24.50 4.70
CA SER A 392 29.15 -23.22 5.00
C SER A 392 27.89 -23.44 5.84
N ILE A 393 27.57 -22.48 6.71
CA ILE A 393 26.31 -22.47 7.46
C ILE A 393 25.43 -21.31 6.96
N ILE A 394 24.21 -21.63 6.56
CA ILE A 394 23.16 -20.68 6.24
C ILE A 394 22.17 -20.67 7.41
N LEU A 395 22.12 -19.56 8.14
CA LEU A 395 21.20 -19.38 9.27
C LEU A 395 19.98 -18.57 8.81
N SER A 396 18.83 -19.22 8.68
CA SER A 396 17.57 -18.59 8.24
C SER A 396 16.53 -18.51 9.37
N SER A 397 16.99 -18.55 10.61
CA SER A 397 16.14 -18.56 11.81
C SER A 397 15.85 -17.14 12.31
N THR A 398 14.75 -16.91 13.03
CA THR A 398 14.46 -15.62 13.67
C THR A 398 15.40 -15.38 14.85
N VAL A 399 16.52 -14.71 14.59
CA VAL A 399 17.57 -14.43 15.57
C VAL A 399 17.94 -12.95 15.55
N SER A 400 18.50 -12.45 16.65
CA SER A 400 19.02 -11.09 16.71
C SER A 400 20.32 -10.94 15.91
N PRO A 401 20.63 -9.74 15.41
CA PRO A 401 21.93 -9.45 14.79
C PRO A 401 23.13 -9.72 15.72
N ALA A 402 22.92 -9.53 17.03
CA ALA A 402 23.94 -9.81 18.05
C ALA A 402 24.26 -11.31 18.12
N PHE A 403 23.25 -12.18 18.06
CA PHE A 403 23.43 -13.63 18.02
C PHE A 403 24.26 -14.07 16.81
N VAL A 404 23.97 -13.55 15.62
CA VAL A 404 24.73 -13.85 14.40
C VAL A 404 26.20 -13.45 14.57
N SER A 405 26.46 -12.26 15.11
CA SER A 405 27.82 -11.75 15.35
C SER A 405 28.58 -12.55 16.42
N GLN A 406 27.88 -13.13 17.39
CA GLN A 406 28.46 -14.02 18.38
C GLN A 406 28.74 -15.41 17.80
N LEU A 407 27.83 -15.94 16.98
CA LEU A 407 27.99 -17.21 16.30
C LEU A 407 29.23 -17.19 15.39
N GLU A 408 29.41 -16.13 14.60
CA GLU A 408 30.58 -15.92 13.74
C GLU A 408 31.90 -16.02 14.53
N ARG A 409 32.00 -15.27 15.63
CA ARG A 409 33.19 -15.29 16.50
C ARG A 409 33.45 -16.68 17.08
N ARG A 410 32.41 -17.40 17.49
CA ARG A 410 32.53 -18.76 18.05
C ARG A 410 33.02 -19.75 17.01
N LEU A 411 32.49 -19.71 15.79
CA LEU A 411 32.90 -20.61 14.72
C LEU A 411 34.37 -20.40 14.31
N GLN A 412 34.84 -19.15 14.28
CA GLN A 412 36.24 -18.81 14.02
C GLN A 412 37.20 -19.34 15.09
N MET A 413 36.77 -19.44 16.35
CA MET A 413 37.59 -19.99 17.44
C MET A 413 37.71 -21.52 17.40
N PHE A 414 36.73 -22.22 16.83
CA PHE A 414 36.71 -23.69 16.78
C PHE A 414 37.37 -24.27 15.52
N THR A 415 37.38 -23.54 14.38
CA THR A 415 38.00 -24.02 13.14
C THR A 415 38.44 -22.85 12.26
N PRO A 416 39.70 -22.73 11.80
CA PRO A 416 40.17 -21.54 11.06
C PRO A 416 39.60 -21.32 9.64
N ALA A 417 38.58 -22.06 9.18
CA ALA A 417 38.18 -22.10 7.77
C ALA A 417 36.68 -22.34 7.52
N LEU A 418 35.78 -21.72 8.29
CA LEU A 418 34.34 -21.70 7.98
C LEU A 418 33.92 -20.27 7.58
N GLU A 419 33.38 -20.11 6.37
CA GLU A 419 32.77 -18.86 5.90
C GLU A 419 31.25 -18.88 6.14
N ILE A 420 30.73 -17.83 6.77
CA ILE A 420 29.28 -17.58 6.88
C ILE A 420 28.88 -16.66 5.72
N MET A 421 28.02 -17.15 4.84
CA MET A 421 27.36 -16.30 3.85
C MET A 421 26.17 -15.60 4.52
N LYS A 422 26.19 -14.27 4.54
CA LYS A 422 25.12 -13.41 5.07
C LYS A 422 23.99 -13.23 4.08
#